data_AF-A0A480RU52-F1
#
_entry.id   AF-A0A480RU52-F1
#
_cell.length_a   1.000
_cell.length_b   1.000
_cell.length_c   1.000
_cell.angle_alpha   90.00
_cell.angle_beta   90.00
_cell.angle_gamma   90.00
#
_symmetry.space_group_name_H-M   'P 1'
#
loop_
_entity.id
_entity.type
_entity.pdbx_description
1 polymer ?
#
loop_
_entity_poly.entity_id
_entity_poly.type
_entity_poly.pdbx_seq_one_letter_code
_entity_poly.pdbx_strand_id
1 'polypeptide(L)'
;MDLDAITKHSASHAKPDGLILQYGTAGFRTKADRLDHVMFRMGLLAVLRSKQTKSTIGVMVTASHNPEDDNGVKLVDPLGEMLAPSWEEHATHLANAEEQDLARALVAISEEAAVNLHQDAFVVIGRDTRPSSEKLSESVIDGVTVLGGQFHDYGLLTTPQLHYMVCCRNTGGQYGEATIDGYYHKLSTAFVELSKQASCSGDDHRTLKVDCANGIGALKLKEMKHYLPQGLSVQLFNDGTKGKLNHFCGADFVKSHQKPPEGIEMKANERCCSFDGDADRIIYYYCDVDGHFHLIDGDKIATLISSFLKELLLEVQWGGWPPFKARLIW
;
A
#
# COMPACT_ATOMS: atom_id res chain seq x y z
N MET A 1 -4.70 12.74 -28.87
CA MET A 1 -4.84 13.45 -27.58
C MET A 1 -5.71 14.66 -27.84
N ASP A 2 -6.85 14.80 -27.16
CA ASP A 2 -7.75 15.97 -27.31
C ASP A 2 -7.36 17.02 -26.24
N LEU A 3 -6.52 17.97 -26.63
CA LEU A 3 -5.96 18.98 -25.71
C LEU A 3 -7.01 20.00 -25.24
N ASP A 4 -8.02 20.27 -26.07
CA ASP A 4 -9.11 21.19 -25.72
C ASP A 4 -10.00 20.58 -24.64
N ALA A 5 -10.33 19.28 -24.78
CA ALA A 5 -11.06 18.54 -23.75
C ALA A 5 -10.29 18.49 -22.42
N ILE A 6 -8.98 18.23 -22.46
CA ILE A 6 -8.12 18.19 -21.26
C ILE A 6 -8.12 19.56 -20.56
N THR A 7 -7.89 20.64 -21.30
CA THR A 7 -7.86 22.01 -20.75
C THR A 7 -9.21 22.37 -20.12
N LYS A 8 -10.31 22.00 -20.77
CA LYS A 8 -11.66 22.23 -20.25
C LYS A 8 -11.93 21.47 -18.94
N HIS A 9 -11.52 20.20 -18.84
CA HIS A 9 -11.70 19.42 -17.60
C HIS A 9 -10.76 19.90 -16.49
N SER A 10 -9.53 20.31 -16.83
CA SER A 10 -8.59 20.89 -15.87
C SER A 10 -9.16 22.10 -15.12
N ALA A 11 -10.04 22.89 -15.76
CA ALA A 11 -10.70 24.01 -15.09
C ALA A 11 -11.59 23.60 -13.89
N SER A 12 -12.10 22.36 -13.88
CA SER A 12 -12.82 21.78 -12.73
C SER A 12 -11.88 21.32 -11.60
N HIS A 13 -10.58 21.22 -11.90
CA HIS A 13 -9.51 20.76 -11.02
C HIS A 13 -8.41 21.82 -10.92
N ALA A 14 -8.80 23.07 -10.69
CA ALA A 14 -7.88 24.20 -10.76
C ALA A 14 -6.73 24.08 -9.75
N LYS A 15 -5.50 24.31 -10.23
CA LYS A 15 -4.32 24.40 -9.36
C LYS A 15 -4.44 25.59 -8.39
N PRO A 16 -4.22 25.41 -7.08
CA PRO A 16 -4.12 26.52 -6.13
C PRO A 16 -2.91 27.43 -6.41
N ASP A 17 -3.13 28.76 -6.34
CA ASP A 17 -2.10 29.76 -6.59
C ASP A 17 -0.85 29.56 -5.71
N GLY A 18 0.32 29.58 -6.34
CA GLY A 18 1.62 29.47 -5.66
C GLY A 18 1.94 28.11 -5.04
N LEU A 19 1.07 27.11 -5.21
CA LEU A 19 1.34 25.76 -4.73
C LEU A 19 2.39 25.07 -5.61
N ILE A 20 3.48 24.64 -4.98
CA ILE A 20 4.52 23.82 -5.59
C ILE A 20 4.67 22.56 -4.75
N LEU A 21 4.66 21.41 -5.40
CA LEU A 21 4.79 20.09 -4.78
C LEU A 21 5.85 19.28 -5.49
N GLN A 22 6.55 18.41 -4.77
CA GLN A 22 7.53 17.49 -5.34
C GLN A 22 6.99 16.06 -5.25
N TYR A 23 7.14 15.29 -6.33
CA TYR A 23 6.92 13.85 -6.27
C TYR A 23 8.11 13.22 -5.55
N GLY A 24 7.89 12.71 -4.35
CA GLY A 24 8.93 12.02 -3.58
C GLY A 24 8.83 10.51 -3.73
N THR A 25 9.66 9.78 -2.98
CA THR A 25 9.68 8.31 -2.94
C THR A 25 8.32 7.68 -2.66
N ALA A 26 7.42 8.42 -2.01
CA ALA A 26 6.09 7.95 -1.66
C ALA A 26 4.98 8.77 -2.34
N GLY A 27 5.29 9.35 -3.51
CA GLY A 27 4.40 10.16 -4.33
C GLY A 27 4.19 11.58 -3.80
N PHE A 28 3.09 12.20 -4.22
CA PHE A 28 2.66 13.48 -3.67
C PHE A 28 1.92 13.29 -2.37
N ARG A 29 2.21 14.12 -1.36
CA ARG A 29 1.50 14.14 -0.08
C ARG A 29 1.40 15.57 0.43
N THR A 30 0.18 15.97 0.80
CA THR A 30 -0.09 17.26 1.45
C THR A 30 -1.52 17.24 2.01
N LYS A 31 -2.03 18.38 2.46
CA LYS A 31 -3.43 18.54 2.86
C LYS A 31 -4.36 18.16 1.72
N ALA A 32 -5.41 17.41 2.05
CA ALA A 32 -6.32 16.84 1.05
C ALA A 32 -7.00 17.89 0.17
N ASP A 33 -7.30 19.06 0.72
CA ASP A 33 -7.91 20.20 0.02
C ASP A 33 -7.01 20.84 -1.06
N ARG A 34 -5.74 20.46 -1.11
CA ARG A 34 -4.75 20.95 -2.10
C ARG A 34 -4.40 19.94 -3.19
N LEU A 35 -4.99 18.75 -3.17
CA LEU A 35 -4.59 17.63 -4.02
C LEU A 35 -5.44 17.42 -5.27
N ASP A 36 -6.60 18.07 -5.40
CA ASP A 36 -7.54 17.80 -6.49
C ASP A 36 -6.90 17.90 -7.90
N HIS A 37 -6.22 19.02 -8.19
CA HIS A 37 -5.46 19.19 -9.44
C HIS A 37 -4.35 18.15 -9.63
N VAL A 38 -3.66 17.75 -8.54
CA VAL A 38 -2.60 16.74 -8.58
C VAL A 38 -3.18 15.40 -8.97
N MET A 39 -4.32 15.01 -8.38
CA MET A 39 -5.00 13.75 -8.67
C MET A 39 -5.39 13.64 -10.14
N PHE A 40 -6.06 14.68 -10.66
CA PHE A 40 -6.41 14.79 -12.07
C PHE A 40 -5.19 14.63 -12.98
N ARG A 41 -4.11 15.37 -12.68
CA ARG A 41 -2.87 15.33 -13.46
C ARG A 41 -2.13 13.99 -13.35
N MET A 42 -2.20 13.31 -12.20
CA MET A 42 -1.65 11.96 -12.05
C MET A 42 -2.48 10.91 -12.80
N GLY A 43 -3.80 11.11 -12.97
CA GLY A 43 -4.62 10.33 -13.89
C GLY A 43 -4.13 10.44 -15.34
N LEU A 44 -3.84 11.67 -15.80
CA LEU A 44 -3.25 11.92 -17.13
C LEU A 44 -1.89 11.23 -17.28
N LEU A 45 -1.01 11.37 -16.28
CA LEU A 45 0.33 10.78 -16.32
C LEU A 45 0.28 9.25 -16.30
N ALA A 46 -0.61 8.65 -15.51
CA ALA A 46 -0.81 7.20 -15.46
C ALA A 46 -1.22 6.64 -16.84
N VAL A 47 -2.04 7.38 -17.60
CA VAL A 47 -2.38 7.02 -18.98
C VAL A 47 -1.15 7.09 -19.88
N LEU A 48 -0.36 8.17 -19.84
CA LEU A 48 0.87 8.25 -20.64
C LEU A 48 1.84 7.11 -20.29
N ARG A 49 1.99 6.79 -18.99
CA ARG A 49 2.85 5.70 -18.52
C ARG A 49 2.36 4.34 -18.99
N SER A 50 1.05 4.11 -18.96
CA SER A 50 0.44 2.87 -19.44
C SER A 50 0.64 2.70 -20.95
N LYS A 51 0.48 3.76 -21.74
CA LYS A 51 0.76 3.74 -23.19
C LYS A 51 2.23 3.46 -23.47
N GLN A 52 3.13 4.06 -22.70
CA GLN A 52 4.58 3.92 -22.87
C GLN A 52 5.09 2.50 -22.53
N THR A 53 4.59 1.94 -21.43
CA THR A 53 4.96 0.59 -20.96
C THR A 53 4.14 -0.53 -21.60
N LYS A 54 3.06 -0.19 -22.33
CA LYS A 54 2.07 -1.12 -22.88
C LYS A 54 1.50 -2.05 -21.82
N SER A 55 1.30 -1.52 -20.62
CA SER A 55 1.01 -2.28 -19.41
C SER A 55 -0.03 -1.56 -18.54
N THR A 56 -0.65 -2.31 -17.63
CA THR A 56 -1.49 -1.74 -16.57
C THR A 56 -0.65 -0.95 -15.59
N ILE A 57 -1.08 0.27 -15.25
CA ILE A 57 -0.47 1.13 -14.23
C ILE A 57 -1.42 1.30 -13.05
N GLY A 58 -0.89 1.30 -11.83
CA GLY A 58 -1.68 1.53 -10.63
C GLY A 58 -1.63 2.97 -10.15
N VAL A 59 -2.72 3.43 -9.53
CA VAL A 59 -2.81 4.70 -8.81
C VAL A 59 -3.36 4.43 -7.41
N MET A 60 -2.53 4.61 -6.38
CA MET A 60 -2.94 4.47 -4.97
C MET A 60 -3.20 5.85 -4.37
N VAL A 61 -4.43 6.08 -3.89
CA VAL A 61 -4.81 7.28 -3.14
C VAL A 61 -4.68 7.01 -1.65
N THR A 62 -3.60 7.53 -1.05
CA THR A 62 -3.30 7.41 0.37
C THR A 62 -2.17 8.34 0.80
N ALA A 63 -2.16 8.74 2.07
CA ALA A 63 -0.97 9.29 2.74
C ALA A 63 -0.39 8.39 3.85
N SER A 64 -0.71 7.09 3.88
CA SER A 64 -0.06 6.11 4.79
C SER A 64 -0.16 6.59 6.26
N HIS A 65 0.97 6.73 6.97
CA HIS A 65 1.07 7.18 8.36
C HIS A 65 0.73 8.65 8.63
N ASN A 66 0.54 9.50 7.60
CA ASN A 66 0.21 10.92 7.81
C ASN A 66 -1.12 11.12 8.57
N PRO A 67 -1.34 12.28 9.22
CA PRO A 67 -2.62 12.63 9.83
C PRO A 67 -3.79 12.54 8.83
N GLU A 68 -5.01 12.22 9.30
CA GLU A 68 -6.20 11.98 8.46
C GLU A 68 -6.52 13.11 7.46
N ASP A 69 -6.27 14.36 7.82
CA ASP A 69 -6.60 15.54 7.00
C ASP A 69 -5.64 15.70 5.79
N ASP A 70 -4.53 14.96 5.78
CA ASP A 70 -3.64 14.83 4.63
C ASP A 70 -4.19 13.76 3.66
N ASN A 71 -3.74 13.78 2.41
CA ASN A 71 -3.86 12.64 1.51
C ASN A 71 -2.67 12.62 0.55
N GLY A 72 -2.67 11.72 -0.41
CA GLY A 72 -1.58 11.59 -1.35
C GLY A 72 -1.89 10.63 -2.48
N VAL A 73 -1.00 10.61 -3.47
CA VAL A 73 -1.11 9.73 -4.62
C VAL A 73 0.24 9.15 -4.99
N LYS A 74 0.27 7.83 -5.21
CA LYS A 74 1.43 7.07 -5.68
C LYS A 74 1.06 6.38 -6.99
N LEU A 75 1.95 6.44 -7.99
CA LEU A 75 1.86 5.61 -9.18
C LEU A 75 2.64 4.30 -8.98
N VAL A 76 2.10 3.21 -9.51
CA VAL A 76 2.64 1.85 -9.42
C VAL A 76 2.90 1.32 -10.81
N ASP A 77 4.14 0.91 -11.06
CA ASP A 77 4.62 0.42 -12.34
C ASP A 77 4.33 -1.09 -12.53
N PRO A 78 4.56 -1.64 -13.74
CA PRO A 78 3.91 -2.88 -14.18
C PRO A 78 4.13 -4.13 -13.33
N LEU A 79 5.27 -4.28 -12.65
CA LEU A 79 5.58 -5.43 -11.80
C LEU A 79 5.16 -5.21 -10.34
N GLY A 80 4.45 -4.12 -10.04
CA GLY A 80 4.08 -3.73 -8.68
C GLY A 80 5.19 -2.95 -7.97
N GLU A 81 6.16 -2.41 -8.69
CA GLU A 81 7.19 -1.51 -8.20
C GLU A 81 6.69 -0.06 -8.14
N MET A 82 7.41 0.78 -7.40
CA MET A 82 7.16 2.22 -7.43
C MET A 82 7.45 2.78 -8.82
N LEU A 83 6.79 3.90 -9.17
CA LEU A 83 7.07 4.64 -10.39
C LEU A 83 8.57 4.80 -10.63
N ALA A 84 9.01 4.52 -11.86
CA ALA A 84 10.40 4.71 -12.25
C ALA A 84 10.91 6.12 -11.89
N PRO A 85 12.12 6.26 -11.31
CA PRO A 85 12.66 7.56 -10.89
C PRO A 85 12.66 8.63 -12.00
N SER A 86 12.90 8.24 -13.26
CA SER A 86 12.85 9.18 -14.39
C SER A 86 11.45 9.76 -14.65
N TRP A 87 10.40 9.11 -14.19
CA TRP A 87 9.02 9.58 -14.30
C TRP A 87 8.56 10.42 -13.09
N GLU A 88 9.31 10.41 -11.98
CA GLU A 88 9.03 11.29 -10.82
C GLU A 88 9.21 12.77 -11.20
N GLU A 89 10.17 13.07 -12.09
CA GLU A 89 10.37 14.41 -12.65
C GLU A 89 9.21 14.83 -13.55
N HIS A 90 8.71 13.94 -14.41
CA HIS A 90 7.52 14.19 -15.21
C HIS A 90 6.28 14.43 -14.33
N ALA A 91 6.12 13.65 -13.25
CA ALA A 91 5.05 13.85 -12.28
C ALA A 91 5.14 15.21 -11.61
N THR A 92 6.33 15.57 -11.14
CA THR A 92 6.61 16.87 -10.52
C THR A 92 6.34 18.03 -11.49
N HIS A 93 6.83 17.94 -12.72
CA HIS A 93 6.60 18.96 -13.74
C HIS A 93 5.10 19.11 -14.02
N LEU A 94 4.41 18.01 -14.30
CA LEU A 94 2.99 18.05 -14.67
C LEU A 94 2.11 18.59 -13.53
N ALA A 95 2.33 18.13 -12.29
CA ALA A 95 1.58 18.63 -11.13
C ALA A 95 1.76 20.13 -10.91
N ASN A 96 2.95 20.68 -11.21
CA ASN A 96 3.25 22.09 -11.00
C ASN A 96 2.98 22.98 -12.21
N ALA A 97 2.63 22.43 -13.38
CA ALA A 97 2.33 23.23 -14.58
C ALA A 97 1.22 24.26 -14.29
N GLU A 98 1.39 25.49 -14.75
CA GLU A 98 0.28 26.46 -14.71
C GLU A 98 -0.81 26.02 -15.70
N GLU A 99 -2.06 26.48 -15.49
CA GLU A 99 -3.20 26.03 -16.31
C GLU A 99 -2.97 26.26 -17.81
N GLN A 100 -2.40 27.42 -18.20
CA GLN A 100 -2.05 27.70 -19.60
C GLN A 100 -0.94 26.80 -20.17
N ASP A 101 -0.15 26.17 -19.30
CA ASP A 101 1.03 25.37 -19.68
C ASP A 101 0.77 23.87 -19.62
N LEU A 102 -0.35 23.42 -19.04
CA LEU A 102 -0.66 22.01 -18.83
C LEU A 102 -0.61 21.20 -20.14
N ALA A 103 -1.29 21.69 -21.18
CA ALA A 103 -1.32 21.01 -22.48
C ALA A 103 0.08 20.87 -23.09
N ARG A 104 0.91 21.91 -22.98
CA ARG A 104 2.29 21.92 -23.45
C ARG A 104 3.15 20.93 -22.66
N ALA A 105 2.99 20.88 -21.34
CA ALA A 105 3.71 19.93 -20.49
C ALA A 105 3.38 18.48 -20.86
N LEU A 106 2.10 18.15 -21.10
CA LEU A 106 1.68 16.81 -21.52
C LEU A 106 2.28 16.39 -22.86
N VAL A 107 2.30 17.29 -23.85
CA VAL A 107 2.91 17.02 -25.16
C VAL A 107 4.40 16.79 -25.00
N ALA A 108 5.10 17.65 -24.25
CA ALA A 108 6.53 17.51 -23.99
C ALA A 108 6.87 16.16 -23.34
N ILE A 109 6.13 15.76 -22.29
CA ILE A 109 6.31 14.45 -21.63
C ILE A 109 6.04 13.31 -22.63
N SER A 110 4.98 13.42 -23.45
CA SER A 110 4.65 12.41 -24.45
C SER A 110 5.76 12.22 -25.49
N GLU A 111 6.38 13.31 -25.94
CA GLU A 111 7.47 13.29 -26.91
C GLU A 111 8.76 12.77 -26.30
N GLU A 112 9.16 13.30 -25.14
CA GLU A 112 10.38 12.92 -24.42
C GLU A 112 10.39 11.44 -24.02
N ALA A 113 9.25 10.93 -23.54
CA ALA A 113 9.11 9.53 -23.17
C ALA A 113 8.75 8.61 -24.36
N ALA A 114 8.74 9.14 -25.59
CA ALA A 114 8.40 8.41 -26.83
C ALA A 114 7.08 7.63 -26.74
N VAL A 115 6.04 8.27 -26.18
CA VAL A 115 4.73 7.65 -25.96
C VAL A 115 3.98 7.49 -27.27
N ASN A 116 3.61 6.25 -27.62
CA ASN A 116 2.68 6.01 -28.71
C ASN A 116 1.25 6.33 -28.27
N LEU A 117 0.70 7.46 -28.71
CA LEU A 117 -0.65 7.90 -28.32
C LEU A 117 -1.78 6.97 -28.80
N HIS A 118 -1.54 6.17 -29.83
CA HIS A 118 -2.47 5.17 -30.35
C HIS A 118 -2.50 3.87 -29.53
N GLN A 119 -1.53 3.66 -28.64
CA GLN A 119 -1.52 2.51 -27.75
C GLN A 119 -2.68 2.62 -26.75
N ASP A 120 -3.39 1.51 -26.50
CA ASP A 120 -4.39 1.46 -25.43
C ASP A 120 -3.75 1.60 -24.06
N ALA A 121 -4.46 2.26 -23.15
CA ALA A 121 -4.03 2.47 -21.77
C ALA A 121 -5.03 1.84 -20.81
N PHE A 122 -4.52 1.20 -19.76
CA PHE A 122 -5.33 0.61 -18.70
C PHE A 122 -4.75 1.01 -17.33
N VAL A 123 -5.59 1.59 -16.48
CA VAL A 123 -5.20 2.08 -15.15
C VAL A 123 -6.04 1.39 -14.08
N VAL A 124 -5.42 0.95 -12.99
CA VAL A 124 -6.15 0.45 -11.82
C VAL A 124 -6.02 1.42 -10.67
N ILE A 125 -7.11 1.65 -9.96
CA ILE A 125 -7.18 2.66 -8.90
C ILE A 125 -7.58 1.96 -7.59
N GLY A 126 -6.93 2.34 -6.51
CA GLY A 126 -7.25 1.91 -5.16
C GLY A 126 -7.09 3.06 -4.18
N ARG A 127 -7.79 2.99 -3.05
CA ARG A 127 -7.77 4.03 -2.03
C ARG A 127 -7.83 3.49 -0.61
N ASP A 128 -7.29 4.25 0.34
CA ASP A 128 -7.44 4.00 1.77
C ASP A 128 -8.79 4.55 2.33
N THR A 129 -8.93 4.54 3.65
CA THR A 129 -10.15 4.97 4.37
C THR A 129 -10.23 6.47 4.68
N ARG A 130 -9.33 7.32 4.16
CA ARG A 130 -9.40 8.76 4.43
C ARG A 130 -10.71 9.34 3.89
N PRO A 131 -11.36 10.28 4.61
CA PRO A 131 -12.61 10.87 4.15
C PRO A 131 -12.52 11.55 2.77
N SER A 132 -11.34 12.06 2.41
CA SER A 132 -11.09 12.71 1.12
C SER A 132 -10.78 11.74 -0.02
N SER A 133 -10.50 10.47 0.28
CA SER A 133 -9.97 9.51 -0.70
C SER A 133 -10.96 9.19 -1.82
N GLU A 134 -12.25 9.11 -1.54
CA GLU A 134 -13.28 8.84 -2.57
C GLU A 134 -13.31 9.94 -3.63
N LYS A 135 -13.48 11.20 -3.21
CA LYS A 135 -13.45 12.35 -4.12
C LYS A 135 -12.13 12.46 -4.88
N LEU A 136 -11.01 12.24 -4.21
CA LEU A 136 -9.70 12.33 -4.86
C LEU A 136 -9.47 11.19 -5.89
N SER A 137 -10.04 10.00 -5.66
CA SER A 137 -10.07 8.94 -6.68
C SER A 137 -10.92 9.33 -7.89
N GLU A 138 -12.03 10.04 -7.72
CA GLU A 138 -12.82 10.57 -8.84
C GLU A 138 -12.01 11.54 -9.69
N SER A 139 -11.24 12.44 -9.07
CA SER A 139 -10.34 13.36 -9.80
C SER A 139 -9.30 12.58 -10.63
N VAL A 140 -8.74 11.48 -10.11
CA VAL A 140 -7.86 10.59 -10.89
C VAL A 140 -8.60 10.00 -12.10
N ILE A 141 -9.83 9.51 -11.89
CA ILE A 141 -10.67 8.93 -12.95
C ILE A 141 -10.98 9.95 -14.04
N ASP A 142 -11.26 11.21 -13.68
CA ASP A 142 -11.50 12.29 -14.64
C ASP A 142 -10.27 12.49 -15.55
N GLY A 143 -9.07 12.50 -14.96
CA GLY A 143 -7.81 12.57 -15.69
C GLY A 143 -7.58 11.37 -16.61
N VAL A 144 -7.84 10.14 -16.13
CA VAL A 144 -7.72 8.94 -16.95
C VAL A 144 -8.70 8.97 -18.13
N THR A 145 -9.94 9.36 -17.85
CA THR A 145 -11.04 9.35 -18.83
C THR A 145 -10.82 10.38 -19.92
N VAL A 146 -10.46 11.61 -19.58
CA VAL A 146 -10.29 12.68 -20.58
C VAL A 146 -9.14 12.43 -21.55
N LEU A 147 -8.11 11.67 -21.13
CA LEU A 147 -7.00 11.25 -22.00
C LEU A 147 -7.27 9.92 -22.74
N GLY A 148 -8.48 9.36 -22.61
CA GLY A 148 -8.91 8.15 -23.30
C GLY A 148 -8.31 6.87 -22.74
N GLY A 149 -7.93 6.84 -21.46
CA GLY A 149 -7.54 5.62 -20.77
C GLY A 149 -8.75 4.82 -20.29
N GLN A 150 -8.62 3.49 -20.29
CA GLN A 150 -9.56 2.61 -19.60
C GLN A 150 -9.12 2.46 -18.14
N PHE A 151 -10.06 2.18 -17.25
CA PHE A 151 -9.72 1.95 -15.85
C PHE A 151 -10.56 0.88 -15.16
N HIS A 152 -10.07 0.47 -14.01
CA HIS A 152 -10.82 -0.30 -13.02
C HIS A 152 -10.58 0.29 -11.62
N ASP A 153 -11.64 0.80 -10.99
CA ASP A 153 -11.59 1.23 -9.58
C ASP A 153 -11.89 0.03 -8.68
N TYR A 154 -10.88 -0.42 -7.93
CA TYR A 154 -11.03 -1.46 -6.91
C TYR A 154 -11.60 -0.92 -5.60
N GLY A 155 -11.73 0.41 -5.45
CA GLY A 155 -12.21 1.03 -4.25
C GLY A 155 -11.24 0.90 -3.09
N LEU A 156 -11.76 0.49 -1.94
CA LEU A 156 -11.01 0.35 -0.70
C LEU A 156 -10.00 -0.80 -0.77
N LEU A 157 -8.71 -0.50 -0.74
CA LEU A 157 -7.59 -1.45 -0.76
C LEU A 157 -6.48 -1.01 0.20
N THR A 158 -5.69 -1.96 0.71
CA THR A 158 -4.36 -1.62 1.25
C THR A 158 -3.41 -1.26 0.11
N THR A 159 -2.34 -0.51 0.39
CA THR A 159 -1.31 -0.23 -0.62
C THR A 159 -0.74 -1.53 -1.22
N PRO A 160 -0.35 -2.56 -0.43
CA PRO A 160 0.11 -3.84 -0.97
C PRO A 160 -0.91 -4.57 -1.85
N GLN A 161 -2.22 -4.44 -1.59
CA GLN A 161 -3.25 -5.05 -2.43
C GLN A 161 -3.26 -4.43 -3.82
N LEU A 162 -3.17 -3.11 -3.96
CA LEU A 162 -3.11 -2.47 -5.28
C LEU A 162 -1.87 -2.92 -6.06
N HIS A 163 -0.70 -2.95 -5.41
CA HIS A 163 0.54 -3.43 -6.03
C HIS A 163 0.40 -4.88 -6.54
N TYR A 164 -0.26 -5.73 -5.76
CA TYR A 164 -0.60 -7.09 -6.19
C TYR A 164 -1.50 -7.11 -7.42
N MET A 165 -2.57 -6.30 -7.47
CA MET A 165 -3.48 -6.24 -8.64
C MET A 165 -2.74 -5.84 -9.92
N VAL A 166 -1.85 -4.85 -9.84
CA VAL A 166 -1.03 -4.40 -10.97
C VAL A 166 -0.15 -5.54 -11.49
N CYS A 167 0.63 -6.15 -10.59
CA CYS A 167 1.53 -7.25 -10.95
C CYS A 167 0.77 -8.44 -11.57
N CYS A 168 -0.37 -8.84 -11.00
CA CYS A 168 -1.20 -9.93 -11.51
C CYS A 168 -1.74 -9.66 -12.92
N ARG A 169 -2.21 -8.44 -13.18
CA ARG A 169 -2.73 -8.05 -14.51
C ARG A 169 -1.64 -8.07 -15.57
N ASN A 170 -0.44 -7.59 -15.24
CA ASN A 170 0.66 -7.52 -16.20
C ASN A 170 1.40 -8.86 -16.41
N THR A 171 1.29 -9.78 -15.46
CA THR A 171 1.85 -11.14 -15.59
C THR A 171 0.86 -12.14 -16.19
N GLY A 172 -0.31 -11.69 -16.68
CA GLY A 172 -1.33 -12.55 -17.26
C GLY A 172 -1.82 -13.64 -16.29
N GLY A 173 -1.86 -13.34 -14.99
CA GLY A 173 -2.25 -14.29 -13.95
C GLY A 173 -1.12 -15.20 -13.43
N GLN A 174 0.10 -15.16 -13.97
CA GLN A 174 1.20 -16.01 -13.51
C GLN A 174 1.62 -15.71 -12.07
N TYR A 175 1.55 -14.44 -11.65
CA TYR A 175 1.82 -14.07 -10.26
C TYR A 175 0.64 -14.43 -9.33
N GLY A 176 -0.59 -14.45 -9.85
CA GLY A 176 -1.81 -14.70 -9.09
C GLY A 176 -3.02 -14.08 -9.78
N GLU A 177 -4.22 -14.28 -9.23
CA GLU A 177 -5.44 -13.69 -9.74
C GLU A 177 -5.58 -12.23 -9.26
N ALA A 178 -5.86 -11.28 -10.18
CA ALA A 178 -5.98 -9.85 -9.88
C ALA A 178 -7.31 -9.46 -9.20
N THR A 179 -7.64 -10.15 -8.11
CA THR A 179 -8.84 -9.98 -7.29
C THR A 179 -8.47 -9.96 -5.81
N ILE A 180 -9.36 -9.39 -4.99
CA ILE A 180 -9.21 -9.37 -3.53
C ILE A 180 -9.13 -10.81 -2.99
N ASP A 181 -10.00 -11.70 -3.48
CA ASP A 181 -9.98 -13.12 -3.12
C ASP A 181 -8.68 -13.81 -3.55
N GLY A 182 -8.17 -13.49 -4.75
CA GLY A 182 -6.86 -13.97 -5.23
C GLY A 182 -5.72 -13.58 -4.29
N TYR A 183 -5.71 -12.34 -3.80
CA TYR A 183 -4.73 -11.87 -2.81
C TYR A 183 -4.81 -12.67 -1.50
N TYR A 184 -6.02 -12.84 -0.95
CA TYR A 184 -6.22 -13.60 0.29
C TYR A 184 -5.86 -15.06 0.12
N HIS A 185 -6.30 -15.70 -0.96
CA HIS A 185 -6.02 -17.10 -1.23
C HIS A 185 -4.52 -17.36 -1.39
N LYS A 186 -3.81 -16.51 -2.16
CA LYS A 186 -2.37 -16.67 -2.37
C LYS A 186 -1.59 -16.60 -1.05
N LEU A 187 -1.85 -15.57 -0.23
CA LEU A 187 -1.13 -15.36 1.03
C LEU A 187 -1.49 -16.41 2.08
N SER A 188 -2.77 -16.72 2.25
CA SER A 188 -3.21 -17.75 3.21
C SER A 188 -2.69 -19.14 2.86
N THR A 189 -2.74 -19.53 1.58
CA THR A 189 -2.19 -20.81 1.12
C THR A 189 -0.71 -20.93 1.46
N ALA A 190 0.09 -19.92 1.11
CA ALA A 190 1.52 -19.92 1.42
C ALA A 190 1.78 -19.98 2.94
N PHE A 191 1.03 -19.21 3.73
CA PHE A 191 1.14 -19.21 5.18
C PHE A 191 0.80 -20.57 5.81
N VAL A 192 -0.28 -21.23 5.34
CA VAL A 192 -0.68 -22.56 5.81
C VAL A 192 0.38 -23.60 5.47
N GLU A 193 0.91 -23.61 4.24
CA GLU A 193 1.97 -24.56 3.86
C GLU A 193 3.24 -24.38 4.69
N LEU A 194 3.68 -23.13 4.90
CA LEU A 194 4.83 -22.83 5.77
C LEU A 194 4.57 -23.25 7.22
N SER A 195 3.34 -23.08 7.70
CA SER A 195 2.97 -23.39 9.09
C SER A 195 2.87 -24.88 9.38
N LYS A 196 2.58 -25.74 8.38
CA LYS A 196 2.54 -27.20 8.55
C LYS A 196 3.87 -27.78 9.02
N GLN A 197 4.97 -27.14 8.64
CA GLN A 197 6.30 -27.59 9.04
C GLN A 197 6.61 -27.22 10.49
N ALA A 198 5.92 -26.23 11.06
CA ALA A 198 6.17 -25.77 12.41
C ALA A 198 5.63 -26.72 13.49
N SER A 199 6.55 -27.39 14.20
CA SER A 199 6.27 -28.13 15.43
C SER A 199 5.75 -27.18 16.52
N CYS A 200 4.43 -27.18 16.76
CA CYS A 200 3.83 -26.43 17.85
C CYS A 200 3.89 -27.28 19.13
N SER A 201 4.85 -27.00 20.01
CA SER A 201 4.82 -27.54 21.37
C SER A 201 3.85 -26.73 22.22
N GLY A 202 2.61 -27.20 22.37
CA GLY A 202 1.60 -26.66 23.28
C GLY A 202 0.23 -26.41 22.65
N ASP A 203 -0.83 -26.57 23.45
CA ASP A 203 -2.25 -26.33 23.12
C ASP A 203 -2.63 -24.84 23.07
N ASP A 204 -1.66 -23.93 23.25
CA ASP A 204 -1.94 -22.50 23.31
C ASP A 204 -2.30 -21.96 21.92
N HIS A 205 -3.57 -21.58 21.78
CA HIS A 205 -4.05 -20.76 20.66
C HIS A 205 -3.12 -19.56 20.46
N ARG A 206 -2.47 -19.49 19.29
CA ARG A 206 -1.56 -18.40 18.94
C ARG A 206 -2.38 -17.14 18.76
N THR A 207 -2.53 -16.38 19.83
CA THR A 207 -3.23 -15.10 19.80
C THR A 207 -2.28 -14.02 19.31
N LEU A 208 -2.77 -13.15 18.43
CA LEU A 208 -2.10 -11.94 17.99
C LEU A 208 -3.08 -10.78 18.11
N LYS A 209 -2.72 -9.78 18.90
CA LYS A 209 -3.45 -8.51 18.97
C LYS A 209 -2.90 -7.58 17.90
N VAL A 210 -3.76 -7.07 17.03
CA VAL A 210 -3.37 -6.22 15.91
C VAL A 210 -4.00 -4.86 16.09
N ASP A 211 -3.16 -3.85 16.30
CA ASP A 211 -3.51 -2.45 16.16
C ASP A 211 -3.59 -2.09 14.68
N CYS A 212 -4.79 -1.81 14.18
CA CYS A 212 -5.01 -1.52 12.77
C CYS A 212 -4.97 -0.01 12.45
N ALA A 213 -4.49 0.82 13.37
CA ALA A 213 -4.30 2.27 13.19
C ALA A 213 -5.57 3.06 12.80
N ASN A 214 -6.76 2.48 13.00
CA ASN A 214 -8.04 2.95 12.47
C ASN A 214 -8.05 3.06 10.92
N GLY A 215 -7.18 2.30 10.24
CA GLY A 215 -6.96 2.34 8.80
C GLY A 215 -7.54 1.16 8.03
N ILE A 216 -7.27 1.15 6.72
CA ILE A 216 -7.82 0.16 5.78
C ILE A 216 -7.41 -1.27 6.11
N GLY A 217 -6.27 -1.46 6.77
CA GLY A 217 -5.81 -2.76 7.27
C GLY A 217 -6.83 -3.46 8.17
N ALA A 218 -7.64 -2.72 8.94
CA ALA A 218 -8.69 -3.30 9.79
C ALA A 218 -9.76 -4.03 8.96
N LEU A 219 -10.26 -3.35 7.92
CA LEU A 219 -11.31 -3.89 7.05
C LEU A 219 -10.79 -5.13 6.31
N LYS A 220 -9.57 -5.04 5.76
CA LYS A 220 -8.98 -6.12 4.95
C LYS A 220 -8.54 -7.31 5.79
N LEU A 221 -8.04 -7.11 7.00
CA LEU A 221 -7.73 -8.22 7.90
C LEU A 221 -9.00 -8.91 8.43
N LYS A 222 -10.09 -8.16 8.61
CA LYS A 222 -11.41 -8.72 8.95
C LYS A 222 -11.95 -9.61 7.82
N GLU A 223 -11.85 -9.16 6.56
CA GLU A 223 -12.18 -9.96 5.37
C GLU A 223 -11.28 -11.22 5.28
N MET A 224 -9.96 -11.04 5.42
CA MET A 224 -8.97 -12.12 5.31
C MET A 224 -9.10 -13.18 6.41
N LYS A 225 -9.73 -12.88 7.54
CA LYS A 225 -9.87 -13.79 8.69
C LYS A 225 -10.47 -15.15 8.31
N HIS A 226 -11.34 -15.20 7.31
CA HIS A 226 -11.96 -16.44 6.82
C HIS A 226 -10.99 -17.37 6.08
N TYR A 227 -9.83 -16.86 5.65
CA TYR A 227 -8.79 -17.60 4.95
C TYR A 227 -7.67 -18.06 5.90
N LEU A 228 -7.66 -17.58 7.15
CA LEU A 228 -6.62 -17.93 8.12
C LEU A 228 -6.88 -19.32 8.75
N PRO A 229 -5.83 -20.08 9.11
CA PRO A 229 -6.00 -21.36 9.77
C PRO A 229 -6.59 -21.20 11.18
N GLN A 230 -7.40 -22.18 11.60
CA GLN A 230 -8.11 -22.14 12.89
C GLN A 230 -7.20 -21.98 14.12
N GLY A 231 -5.93 -22.41 14.04
CA GLY A 231 -4.97 -22.29 15.13
C GLY A 231 -4.40 -20.87 15.37
N LEU A 232 -4.73 -19.90 14.51
CA LEU A 232 -4.29 -18.51 14.64
C LEU A 232 -5.48 -17.62 15.04
N SER A 233 -5.44 -17.08 16.25
CA SER A 233 -6.46 -16.16 16.76
C SER A 233 -6.02 -14.71 16.55
N VAL A 234 -6.64 -14.02 15.61
CA VAL A 234 -6.38 -12.59 15.34
C VAL A 234 -7.47 -11.74 15.99
N GLN A 235 -7.04 -10.83 16.88
CA GLN A 235 -7.88 -9.85 17.56
C GLN A 235 -7.55 -8.46 17.03
N LEU A 236 -8.55 -7.77 16.48
CA LEU A 236 -8.38 -6.44 15.89
C LEU A 236 -8.71 -5.36 16.91
N PHE A 237 -7.88 -4.33 16.96
CA PHE A 237 -8.03 -3.13 17.76
C PHE A 237 -7.80 -1.91 16.87
N ASN A 238 -8.31 -0.74 17.27
CA ASN A 238 -8.25 0.48 16.46
C ASN A 238 -8.71 0.18 15.03
N ASP A 239 -9.96 -0.28 14.90
CA ASP A 239 -10.52 -0.83 13.67
C ASP A 239 -11.25 0.21 12.81
N GLY A 240 -11.18 1.50 13.18
CA GLY A 240 -11.85 2.59 12.49
C GLY A 240 -13.28 2.88 12.96
N THR A 241 -13.80 2.15 13.96
CA THR A 241 -15.19 2.36 14.44
C THR A 241 -15.36 3.56 15.37
N LYS A 242 -14.33 3.92 16.15
CA LYS A 242 -14.41 4.97 17.18
C LYS A 242 -13.20 5.91 17.21
N GLY A 243 -12.11 5.57 16.54
CA GLY A 243 -10.85 6.31 16.58
C GLY A 243 -10.52 7.00 15.26
N LYS A 244 -9.64 8.00 15.32
CA LYS A 244 -9.12 8.73 14.16
C LYS A 244 -7.92 7.99 13.56
N LEU A 245 -7.79 8.00 12.22
CA LEU A 245 -6.67 7.38 11.49
C LEU A 245 -5.31 7.82 12.05
N ASN A 246 -4.45 6.86 12.39
CA ASN A 246 -3.09 7.05 12.94
C ASN A 246 -3.02 7.90 14.24
N HIS A 247 -4.14 8.15 14.92
CA HIS A 247 -4.17 9.02 16.09
C HIS A 247 -3.90 8.22 17.38
N PHE A 248 -2.74 8.46 18.00
CA PHE A 248 -2.23 7.74 19.18
C PHE A 248 -2.16 6.20 19.03
N CYS A 249 -2.11 5.74 17.78
CA CYS A 249 -2.01 4.33 17.41
C CYS A 249 -1.28 4.18 16.08
N GLY A 250 -1.01 2.95 15.69
CA GLY A 250 -0.33 2.59 14.46
C GLY A 250 1.18 2.47 14.58
N ALA A 251 1.78 1.89 13.54
CA ALA A 251 3.20 1.52 13.52
C ALA A 251 4.13 2.73 13.76
N ASP A 252 3.82 3.87 13.15
CA ASP A 252 4.63 5.08 13.29
C ASP A 252 4.59 5.65 14.72
N PHE A 253 3.40 5.68 15.33
CA PHE A 253 3.22 6.12 16.71
C PHE A 253 4.01 5.26 17.68
N VAL A 254 3.84 3.93 17.60
CA VAL A 254 4.48 2.98 18.51
C VAL A 254 6.00 2.97 18.31
N LYS A 255 6.50 3.06 17.07
CA LYS A 255 7.93 3.19 16.79
C LYS A 255 8.53 4.46 17.39
N SER A 256 7.86 5.60 17.19
CA SER A 256 8.39 6.92 17.59
C SER A 256 8.32 7.15 19.09
N HIS A 257 7.27 6.66 19.76
CA HIS A 257 7.05 6.87 21.19
C HIS A 257 7.49 5.70 22.07
N GLN A 258 7.81 4.55 21.47
CA GLN A 258 8.23 3.32 22.15
C GLN A 258 7.31 2.95 23.33
N LYS A 259 6.00 2.97 23.07
CA LYS A 259 4.96 2.63 24.04
C LYS A 259 3.75 1.99 23.35
N PRO A 260 2.88 1.28 24.09
CA PRO A 260 1.66 0.70 23.51
C PRO A 260 0.75 1.77 22.86
N PRO A 261 0.02 1.40 21.79
CA PRO A 261 -1.00 2.27 21.22
C PRO A 261 -2.20 2.43 22.18
N GLU A 262 -2.91 3.54 22.05
CA GLU A 262 -4.17 3.74 22.76
C GLU A 262 -5.21 2.68 22.33
N GLY A 263 -6.07 2.25 23.27
CA GLY A 263 -7.14 1.28 23.00
C GLY A 263 -6.72 -0.20 23.09
N ILE A 264 -5.45 -0.51 23.35
CA ILE A 264 -4.98 -1.89 23.55
C ILE A 264 -4.51 -2.11 24.98
N GLU A 265 -5.22 -2.98 25.70
CA GLU A 265 -4.73 -3.53 26.96
C GLU A 265 -3.80 -4.71 26.69
N MET A 266 -2.59 -4.65 27.25
CA MET A 266 -1.55 -5.67 27.11
C MET A 266 -1.27 -6.36 28.44
N LYS A 267 -1.29 -7.69 28.44
CA LYS A 267 -0.75 -8.51 29.54
C LYS A 267 0.71 -8.87 29.24
N ALA A 268 1.42 -9.29 30.29
CA ALA A 268 2.80 -9.75 30.16
C ALA A 268 2.93 -10.85 29.10
N ASN A 269 3.93 -10.70 28.22
CA ASN A 269 4.30 -11.59 27.13
C ASN A 269 3.22 -11.79 26.05
N GLU A 270 2.16 -10.98 26.01
CA GLU A 270 1.21 -11.00 24.90
C GLU A 270 1.83 -10.40 23.63
N ARG A 271 1.77 -11.15 22.53
CA ARG A 271 2.27 -10.71 21.23
C ARG A 271 1.29 -9.73 20.59
N CYS A 272 1.80 -8.55 20.28
CA CYS A 272 1.06 -7.50 19.61
C CYS A 272 1.81 -7.02 18.36
N CYS A 273 1.08 -6.46 17.41
CA CYS A 273 1.66 -5.70 16.30
C CYS A 273 0.79 -4.52 15.92
N SER A 274 1.38 -3.54 15.24
CA SER A 274 0.68 -2.40 14.65
C SER A 274 0.92 -2.33 13.16
N PHE A 275 -0.15 -2.08 12.40
CA PHE A 275 -0.07 -1.56 11.04
C PHE A 275 0.04 -0.04 11.04
N ASP A 276 0.44 0.56 9.93
CA ASP A 276 0.13 1.96 9.63
C ASP A 276 -1.16 2.09 8.79
N GLY A 277 -1.55 3.32 8.49
CA GLY A 277 -2.87 3.64 7.93
C GLY A 277 -3.24 2.91 6.62
N ASP A 278 -2.27 2.64 5.74
CA ASP A 278 -2.45 1.91 4.47
C ASP A 278 -1.92 0.45 4.50
N ALA A 279 -1.50 -0.01 5.67
CA ALA A 279 -0.98 -1.34 5.95
C ALA A 279 0.22 -1.74 5.07
N ASP A 280 1.12 -0.80 4.78
CA ASP A 280 2.41 -1.07 4.12
C ASP A 280 3.57 -1.19 5.13
N ARG A 281 3.35 -0.88 6.41
CA ARG A 281 4.29 -1.08 7.53
C ARG A 281 3.70 -1.99 8.59
N ILE A 282 4.58 -2.75 9.22
CA ILE A 282 4.28 -3.54 10.42
C ILE A 282 5.43 -3.44 11.42
N ILE A 283 5.07 -3.33 12.69
CA ILE A 283 6.00 -3.52 13.81
C ILE A 283 5.37 -4.42 14.86
N TYR A 284 6.19 -5.18 15.58
CA TYR A 284 5.76 -6.03 16.69
C TYR A 284 6.20 -5.43 18.02
N TYR A 285 5.53 -5.83 19.10
CA TYR A 285 5.91 -5.44 20.45
C TYR A 285 5.22 -6.35 21.48
N TYR A 286 5.75 -6.32 22.71
CA TYR A 286 5.16 -6.97 23.88
C TYR A 286 5.58 -6.20 25.14
N CYS A 287 4.90 -6.46 26.25
CA CYS A 287 5.36 -6.03 27.58
C CYS A 287 5.90 -7.25 28.33
N ASP A 288 7.02 -7.11 29.03
CA ASP A 288 7.54 -8.20 29.86
C ASP A 288 6.75 -8.36 31.18
N VAL A 289 7.19 -9.30 32.03
CA VAL A 289 6.55 -9.58 33.32
C VAL A 289 6.64 -8.42 34.32
N ASP A 290 7.61 -7.54 34.15
CA ASP A 290 7.81 -6.34 34.97
C ASP A 290 7.07 -5.12 34.39
N GLY A 291 6.40 -5.29 33.25
CA GLY A 291 5.64 -4.25 32.57
C GLY A 291 6.46 -3.35 31.66
N HIS A 292 7.73 -3.66 31.37
CA HIS A 292 8.53 -2.87 30.43
C HIS A 292 8.12 -3.18 28.98
N PHE A 293 8.02 -2.13 28.17
CA PHE A 293 7.67 -2.23 26.77
C PHE A 293 8.89 -2.60 25.91
N HIS A 294 8.74 -3.63 25.08
CA HIS A 294 9.79 -4.12 24.18
C HIS A 294 9.33 -4.00 22.73
N LEU A 295 10.01 -3.13 21.97
CA LEU A 295 9.76 -2.93 20.54
C LEU A 295 10.49 -3.99 19.70
N ILE A 296 9.80 -4.53 18.69
CA ILE A 296 10.33 -5.39 17.63
C ILE A 296 10.07 -4.67 16.29
N ASP A 297 10.99 -3.80 15.91
CA ASP A 297 10.91 -2.98 14.70
C ASP A 297 11.44 -3.72 13.46
N GLY A 298 11.54 -3.00 12.34
CA GLY A 298 11.95 -3.55 11.04
C GLY A 298 13.29 -4.29 11.08
N ASP A 299 14.27 -3.81 11.85
CA ASP A 299 15.59 -4.45 11.95
C ASP A 299 15.49 -5.82 12.65
N LYS A 300 14.68 -5.91 13.71
CA LYS A 300 14.41 -7.18 14.41
C LYS A 300 13.61 -8.15 13.55
N ILE A 301 12.67 -7.66 12.74
CA ILE A 301 11.94 -8.49 11.77
C ILE A 301 12.89 -9.00 10.68
N ALA A 302 13.75 -8.13 10.13
CA ALA A 302 14.70 -8.49 9.09
C ALA A 302 15.72 -9.54 9.56
N THR A 303 16.25 -9.38 10.78
CA THR A 303 17.17 -10.35 11.38
C THR A 303 16.48 -11.69 11.69
N LEU A 304 15.24 -11.67 12.16
CA LEU A 304 14.43 -12.89 12.36
C LEU A 304 14.25 -13.67 11.05
N ILE A 305 13.83 -12.99 9.97
CA ILE A 305 13.66 -13.62 8.65
C ILE A 305 15.00 -14.13 8.13
N SER A 306 16.07 -13.36 8.27
CA SER A 306 17.40 -13.74 7.81
C SER A 306 17.93 -14.98 8.56
N SER A 307 17.69 -15.07 9.87
CA SER A 307 18.05 -16.26 10.66
C SER A 307 17.27 -17.48 10.21
N PHE A 308 15.96 -17.33 10.01
CA PHE A 308 15.11 -18.42 9.52
C PHE A 308 15.56 -18.93 8.14
N LEU A 309 15.84 -18.03 7.19
CA LEU A 309 16.35 -18.41 5.87
C LEU A 309 17.73 -19.08 5.94
N LYS A 310 18.61 -18.59 6.82
CA LYS A 310 19.93 -19.22 7.05
C LYS A 310 19.78 -20.64 7.57
N GLU A 311 18.88 -20.88 8.52
CA GLU A 311 18.61 -22.22 9.07
C GLU A 311 18.11 -23.17 7.98
N LEU A 312 17.15 -22.74 7.15
CA LEU A 312 16.67 -23.53 6.02
C LEU A 312 17.79 -23.87 5.01
N LEU A 313 18.68 -22.92 4.72
CA LEU A 313 19.81 -23.16 3.81
C LEU A 313 20.82 -24.18 4.36
N LEU A 314 21.06 -24.18 5.67
CA LEU A 314 21.95 -25.15 6.31
C LEU A 314 21.37 -26.57 6.25
N GLU A 315 20.06 -26.73 6.34
CA GLU A 315 19.39 -28.04 6.19
C GLU A 315 19.53 -28.61 4.78
N VAL A 316 19.49 -27.77 3.75
CA VAL A 316 19.62 -28.20 2.34
C VAL A 316 21.06 -28.64 2.01
N GLN A 317 22.08 -28.01 2.63
CA GLN A 317 23.48 -28.31 2.34
C GLN A 317 23.97 -29.63 2.95
N TRP A 318 23.31 -30.16 3.98
CA TRP A 318 23.70 -31.39 4.67
C TRP A 318 22.66 -32.49 4.40
N GLY A 319 22.83 -33.17 3.27
CA GLY A 319 21.92 -34.22 2.79
C GLY A 319 21.60 -35.29 3.84
N GLY A 320 20.38 -35.24 4.36
CA GLY A 320 19.78 -36.28 5.19
C GLY A 320 18.70 -35.70 6.08
N TRP A 321 17.43 -35.78 5.65
CA TRP A 321 16.24 -35.35 6.40
C TRP A 321 16.25 -35.86 7.86
N PRO A 322 16.17 -34.96 8.86
CA PRO A 322 15.57 -35.26 10.16
C PRO A 322 14.30 -34.40 10.35
N PRO A 323 13.40 -34.77 11.28
CA PRO A 323 12.17 -34.03 11.51
C PRO A 323 12.45 -32.67 12.16
N PHE A 324 11.72 -31.67 11.67
CA PHE A 324 11.72 -30.28 12.12
C PHE A 324 11.66 -30.16 13.65
N LYS A 325 12.72 -29.58 14.25
CA LYS A 325 12.65 -28.95 15.57
C LYS A 325 12.99 -27.48 15.40
N ALA A 326 12.05 -26.71 14.88
CA ALA A 326 12.10 -25.27 15.08
C ALA A 326 12.06 -25.00 16.59
N ARG A 327 13.23 -24.69 17.15
CA ARG A 327 13.27 -23.73 18.25
C ARG A 327 13.08 -22.38 17.61
N LEU A 328 11.82 -22.05 17.31
CA LEU A 328 11.45 -20.65 17.33
C LEU A 328 11.84 -20.16 18.73
N ILE A 329 12.88 -19.34 18.80
CA ILE A 329 13.20 -18.62 20.03
C ILE A 329 12.03 -17.66 20.24
N TRP A 330 11.10 -18.08 21.09
CA TRP A 330 10.13 -17.25 21.78
C TRP A 330 10.14 -17.68 23.24
#